data_AF-A0A2G5KPQ3-F1
#
_entry.id   AF-A0A2G5KPQ3-F1
#
_cell.length_a   1.000
_cell.length_b   1.000
_cell.length_c   1.000
_cell.angle_alpha   90.00
_cell.angle_beta   90.00
_cell.angle_gamma   90.00
#
_symmetry.space_group_name_H-M   'P 1'
#
loop_
_entity.id
_entity.type
_entity.pdbx_description
1 polymer ?
#
loop_
_entity_poly.entity_id
_entity_poly.type
_entity_poly.pdbx_seq_one_letter_code
_entity_poly.pdbx_strand_id
1 'polypeptide(L)'
;MKRTLSMLIMLIPLLAISQIPVTDAATNASIGMVNSQLTSINIQLKAVNKNLGRLINLMEKNNNNNRKAKEILKEELEAKKKAPDYVMKSTDVSMTLDLKDRILEAYRTSKNTIQELEYLERDEIQEFTLYTANAILESKNLFRQCNDIIKTKSIILPEERLKKVNGINTKLEQLLDGLITYNNKLSQISAFREARKSLINMNKN
;
A
#
# COMPACT_ATOMS: atom_id res chain seq x y z
N MET A 1 -77.87 -21.23 -78.53
CA MET A 1 -78.07 -20.52 -77.24
C MET A 1 -78.74 -21.35 -76.13
N LYS A 2 -79.68 -22.27 -76.40
CA LYS A 2 -80.35 -23.05 -75.33
C LYS A 2 -79.45 -24.05 -74.59
N ARG A 3 -78.51 -24.72 -75.28
CA ARG A 3 -77.57 -25.69 -74.68
C ARG A 3 -76.51 -25.06 -73.77
N THR A 4 -76.01 -23.88 -74.14
CA THR A 4 -75.01 -23.14 -73.36
C THR A 4 -75.61 -22.60 -72.05
N LEU A 5 -76.86 -22.14 -72.09
CA LEU A 5 -77.57 -21.68 -70.89
C LEU A 5 -77.84 -22.83 -69.91
N SER A 6 -78.19 -24.01 -70.41
CA SER A 6 -78.46 -25.19 -69.57
C SER A 6 -77.20 -25.74 -68.90
N MET A 7 -76.03 -25.66 -69.55
CA MET A 7 -74.75 -26.02 -68.92
C MET A 7 -74.36 -25.01 -67.84
N LEU A 8 -74.60 -23.72 -68.07
CA LEU A 8 -74.28 -22.68 -67.10
C LEU A 8 -75.08 -22.85 -65.81
N ILE A 9 -76.38 -23.16 -65.92
CA ILE A 9 -77.26 -23.36 -64.76
C ILE A 9 -76.85 -24.60 -63.93
N MET A 10 -76.35 -25.65 -64.58
CA MET A 10 -75.83 -26.84 -63.89
C MET A 10 -74.49 -26.60 -63.17
N LEU A 11 -73.70 -25.60 -63.60
CA LEU A 11 -72.40 -25.29 -63.00
C LEU A 11 -72.50 -24.43 -61.73
N ILE A 12 -73.56 -23.61 -61.61
CA ILE A 12 -73.75 -22.68 -60.51
C ILE A 12 -73.82 -23.37 -59.13
N PRO A 13 -74.57 -24.46 -58.91
CA PRO A 13 -74.61 -25.11 -57.59
C PRO A 13 -73.29 -25.81 -57.22
N LEU A 14 -72.51 -26.29 -58.20
CA LEU A 14 -71.19 -26.89 -57.98
C LEU A 14 -70.16 -25.86 -57.47
N LEU A 15 -70.26 -24.62 -57.94
CA LEU A 15 -69.42 -23.51 -57.47
C LEU A 15 -69.85 -23.01 -56.08
N ALA A 16 -71.14 -23.07 -55.75
CA ALA A 16 -71.65 -22.66 -54.43
C ALA A 16 -71.30 -23.64 -53.31
N ILE A 17 -71.34 -24.96 -53.56
CA ILE A 17 -71.08 -25.98 -52.53
C ILE A 17 -69.57 -26.23 -52.35
N SER A 18 -68.76 -26.03 -53.39
CA SER A 18 -67.29 -26.19 -53.29
C SER A 18 -66.60 -25.09 -52.49
N GLN A 19 -67.23 -23.94 -52.26
CA GLN A 19 -66.64 -22.81 -51.54
C GLN A 19 -66.71 -22.92 -50.01
N ILE A 20 -67.64 -23.72 -49.46
CA ILE A 20 -67.85 -23.78 -48.00
C ILE A 20 -66.81 -24.69 -47.30
N PRO A 21 -66.51 -25.93 -47.76
CA PRO A 21 -65.60 -26.82 -47.04
C PRO A 21 -64.10 -26.50 -47.24
N VAL A 22 -63.69 -25.90 -48.37
CA VAL A 22 -62.29 -25.53 -48.62
C VAL A 22 -61.86 -24.30 -47.82
N THR A 23 -62.79 -23.38 -47.55
CA THR A 23 -62.52 -22.18 -46.73
C THR A 23 -62.30 -22.57 -45.27
N ASP A 24 -63.07 -23.53 -44.73
CA ASP A 24 -62.86 -24.07 -43.39
C ASP A 24 -61.58 -24.91 -43.29
N ALA A 25 -61.26 -25.74 -44.30
CA ALA A 25 -60.01 -26.52 -44.31
C ALA A 25 -58.76 -25.62 -44.41
N ALA A 26 -58.79 -24.58 -45.25
CA ALA A 26 -57.69 -23.62 -45.38
C ALA A 26 -57.53 -22.77 -44.12
N THR A 27 -58.63 -22.36 -43.49
CA THR A 27 -58.63 -21.62 -42.22
C THR A 27 -58.10 -22.51 -41.09
N ASN A 28 -58.55 -23.77 -40.98
CA ASN A 28 -58.07 -24.72 -39.99
C ASN A 28 -56.59 -25.11 -40.20
N ALA A 29 -56.15 -25.25 -41.46
CA ALA A 29 -54.73 -25.44 -41.78
C ALA A 29 -53.89 -24.22 -41.38
N SER A 30 -54.40 -23.01 -41.60
CA SER A 30 -53.75 -21.76 -41.19
C SER A 30 -53.68 -21.63 -39.67
N ILE A 31 -54.76 -21.97 -38.96
CA ILE A 31 -54.78 -22.03 -37.48
C ILE A 31 -53.80 -23.09 -36.96
N GLY A 32 -53.72 -24.26 -37.60
CA GLY A 32 -52.76 -25.31 -37.27
C GLY A 32 -51.30 -24.86 -37.44
N MET A 33 -50.98 -24.15 -38.53
CA MET A 33 -49.67 -23.55 -38.75
C MET A 33 -49.34 -22.50 -37.68
N VAL A 34 -50.29 -21.60 -37.36
CA VAL A 34 -50.11 -20.59 -36.31
C VAL A 34 -49.90 -21.24 -34.94
N ASN A 35 -50.64 -22.29 -34.59
CA ASN A 35 -50.46 -23.03 -33.34
C ASN A 35 -49.11 -23.74 -33.27
N SER A 36 -48.63 -24.29 -34.37
CA SER A 36 -47.29 -24.90 -34.47
C SER A 36 -46.19 -23.85 -34.27
N GLN A 37 -46.33 -22.68 -34.92
CA GLN A 37 -45.43 -21.55 -34.72
C GLN A 37 -45.45 -21.05 -33.27
N LEU A 38 -46.63 -20.91 -32.67
CA LEU A 38 -46.79 -20.51 -31.27
C LEU A 38 -46.14 -21.51 -30.31
N THR A 39 -46.28 -22.81 -30.59
CA THR A 39 -45.65 -23.88 -29.82
C THR A 39 -44.12 -23.82 -29.92
N SER A 40 -43.59 -23.62 -31.13
CA SER A 40 -42.15 -23.46 -31.36
C SER A 40 -41.60 -22.23 -30.62
N ILE A 41 -42.31 -21.10 -30.68
CA ILE A 41 -41.97 -19.88 -29.94
C ILE A 41 -41.97 -20.13 -28.43
N ASN A 42 -42.96 -20.85 -27.90
CA ASN A 42 -43.04 -21.17 -26.48
C ASN A 42 -41.87 -22.06 -26.02
N ILE A 43 -41.47 -23.04 -26.85
CA ILE A 43 -40.28 -23.88 -26.59
C ILE A 43 -39.02 -23.01 -26.56
N GLN A 44 -38.84 -22.11 -27.53
CA GLN A 44 -37.71 -21.17 -27.57
C GLN A 44 -37.70 -20.25 -26.35
N LEU A 45 -38.86 -19.69 -25.96
CA LEU A 45 -39.00 -18.85 -24.76
C LEU A 45 -38.62 -19.61 -23.48
N LYS A 46 -39.04 -20.87 -23.33
CA LYS A 46 -38.63 -21.71 -22.19
C LYS A 46 -37.12 -21.93 -22.14
N ALA A 47 -36.48 -22.15 -23.30
CA ALA A 47 -35.03 -22.31 -23.39
C ALA A 47 -34.30 -20.99 -23.05
N VAL A 48 -34.77 -19.86 -23.57
CA VAL A 48 -34.23 -18.53 -23.25
C VAL A 48 -34.37 -18.24 -21.75
N ASN A 49 -35.53 -18.51 -21.15
CA ASN A 49 -35.75 -18.29 -19.71
C ASN A 49 -34.78 -19.14 -18.85
N LYS A 50 -34.56 -20.41 -19.21
CA LYS A 50 -33.57 -21.26 -18.55
C LYS A 50 -32.15 -20.72 -18.67
N ASN A 51 -31.79 -20.19 -19.84
CA ASN A 51 -30.47 -19.59 -20.07
C ASN A 51 -30.29 -18.27 -19.31
N LEU A 52 -31.33 -17.43 -19.23
CA LEU A 52 -31.32 -16.21 -18.41
C LEU A 52 -31.12 -16.53 -16.93
N GLY A 53 -31.82 -17.54 -16.40
CA GLY A 53 -31.60 -17.99 -15.01
C GLY A 53 -30.16 -18.46 -14.76
N ARG A 54 -29.56 -19.17 -15.72
CA ARG A 54 -28.14 -19.54 -15.66
C ARG A 54 -27.21 -18.32 -15.71
N LEU A 55 -27.51 -17.34 -16.57
CA LEU A 55 -26.73 -16.11 -16.70
C LEU A 55 -26.77 -15.29 -15.40
N ILE A 56 -27.95 -15.15 -14.77
CA ILE A 56 -28.10 -14.48 -13.48
C ILE A 56 -27.22 -15.16 -12.42
N ASN A 57 -27.25 -16.49 -12.32
CA ASN A 57 -26.42 -17.24 -11.38
C ASN A 57 -24.91 -17.05 -11.66
N LEU A 58 -24.50 -17.02 -12.93
CA LEU A 58 -23.12 -16.77 -13.31
C LEU A 58 -22.69 -15.34 -13.00
N MET A 59 -23.57 -14.35 -13.21
CA MET A 59 -23.34 -12.95 -12.86
C MET A 59 -23.21 -12.77 -11.35
N GLU A 60 -24.07 -13.41 -10.56
CA GLU A 60 -23.99 -13.38 -9.10
C GLU A 60 -22.68 -14.02 -8.59
N LYS A 61 -22.32 -15.20 -9.14
CA LYS A 61 -21.05 -15.85 -8.83
C LYS A 61 -19.85 -14.98 -9.21
N ASN A 62 -19.89 -14.33 -10.38
CA ASN A 62 -18.84 -13.41 -10.83
C ASN A 62 -18.71 -12.22 -9.87
N ASN A 63 -19.82 -11.59 -9.51
CA ASN A 63 -19.82 -10.45 -8.58
C ASN A 63 -19.25 -10.83 -7.21
N ASN A 64 -19.63 -12.00 -6.69
CA ASN A 64 -19.09 -12.55 -5.44
C ASN A 64 -17.58 -12.82 -5.54
N ASN A 65 -17.11 -13.40 -6.65
CA ASN A 65 -15.68 -13.62 -6.89
C ASN A 65 -14.91 -12.30 -6.97
N ASN A 66 -15.46 -11.31 -7.66
CA ASN A 66 -14.83 -10.00 -7.81
C ASN A 66 -14.72 -9.27 -6.47
N ARG A 67 -15.76 -9.36 -5.62
CA ARG A 67 -15.71 -8.83 -4.25
C ARG A 67 -14.61 -9.50 -3.43
N LYS A 68 -14.51 -10.83 -3.45
CA LYS A 68 -13.44 -11.57 -2.76
C LYS A 68 -12.05 -11.19 -3.27
N ALA A 69 -11.87 -11.06 -4.58
CA ALA A 69 -10.61 -10.63 -5.17
C ALA A 69 -10.21 -9.23 -4.68
N LYS A 70 -11.17 -8.30 -4.60
CA LYS A 70 -10.93 -6.95 -4.05
C LYS A 70 -10.53 -6.98 -2.56
N GLU A 71 -11.14 -7.85 -1.77
CA GLU A 71 -10.78 -8.04 -0.35
C GLU A 71 -9.35 -8.59 -0.22
N ILE A 72 -9.01 -9.63 -0.98
CA ILE A 72 -7.65 -10.21 -1.02
C ILE A 72 -6.62 -9.16 -1.43
N LEU A 73 -6.89 -8.39 -2.49
CA LEU A 73 -6.00 -7.32 -2.93
C LEU A 73 -5.82 -6.24 -1.87
N LYS A 74 -6.88 -5.90 -1.12
CA LYS A 74 -6.79 -4.95 -0.02
C LYS A 74 -5.94 -5.50 1.12
N GLU A 75 -6.10 -6.77 1.48
CA GLU A 75 -5.29 -7.43 2.50
C GLU A 75 -3.81 -7.51 2.09
N GLU A 76 -3.52 -7.91 0.85
CA GLU A 76 -2.17 -7.96 0.32
C GLU A 76 -1.53 -6.57 0.30
N LEU A 77 -2.29 -5.53 -0.07
CA LEU A 77 -1.83 -4.15 -0.06
C LEU A 77 -1.50 -3.68 1.36
N GLU A 78 -2.35 -3.98 2.34
CA GLU A 78 -2.10 -3.64 3.74
C GLU A 78 -0.91 -4.41 4.32
N ALA A 79 -0.69 -5.66 3.89
CA ALA A 79 0.50 -6.42 4.24
C ALA A 79 1.77 -5.78 3.67
N LYS A 80 1.77 -5.40 2.39
CA LYS A 80 2.92 -4.72 1.73
C LYS A 80 3.23 -3.34 2.31
N LYS A 81 2.26 -2.64 2.90
CA LYS A 81 2.48 -1.35 3.58
C LYS A 81 3.21 -1.49 4.91
N LYS A 82 3.09 -2.63 5.59
CA LYS A 82 3.79 -2.89 6.84
C LYS A 82 5.22 -3.31 6.54
N ALA A 83 6.18 -2.72 7.24
CA ALA A 83 7.55 -3.19 7.16
C ALA A 83 7.63 -4.64 7.69
N PRO A 84 8.31 -5.55 6.98
CA PRO A 84 8.51 -6.92 7.44
C PRO A 84 9.23 -7.01 8.78
N ASP A 85 8.99 -8.06 9.55
CA ASP A 85 9.63 -8.28 10.86
C ASP A 85 11.16 -8.31 10.79
N TYR A 86 11.73 -8.80 9.69
CA TYR A 86 13.19 -8.81 9.51
C TYR A 86 13.79 -7.40 9.36
N VAL A 87 13.00 -6.42 8.88
CA VAL A 87 13.43 -5.01 8.83
C VAL A 87 13.47 -4.43 10.25
N MET A 88 12.47 -4.78 11.07
CA MET A 88 12.39 -4.33 12.47
C MET A 88 13.53 -4.89 13.32
N LYS A 89 13.97 -6.11 13.02
CA LYS A 89 15.06 -6.83 13.70
C LYS A 89 16.40 -6.72 12.98
N SER A 90 16.52 -5.83 11.99
CA SER A 90 17.74 -5.74 11.20
C SER A 90 18.91 -5.19 12.02
N THR A 91 20.12 -5.52 11.59
CA THR A 91 21.35 -4.98 12.15
C THR A 91 21.34 -3.45 12.12
N ASP A 92 20.83 -2.83 11.06
CA ASP A 92 20.77 -1.37 10.93
C ASP A 92 19.91 -0.72 12.01
N VAL A 93 18.74 -1.30 12.31
CA VAL A 93 17.83 -0.79 13.34
C VAL A 93 18.42 -1.01 14.74
N SER A 94 19.05 -2.17 14.97
CA SER A 94 19.76 -2.45 16.21
C SER A 94 20.92 -1.48 16.44
N MET A 95 21.67 -1.17 15.38
CA MET A 95 22.78 -0.22 15.41
C MET A 95 22.28 1.19 15.72
N THR A 96 21.11 1.60 15.21
CA THR A 96 20.51 2.87 15.62
C THR A 96 20.34 2.89 17.14
N LEU A 97 19.75 1.84 17.75
CA LEU A 97 19.55 1.78 19.20
C LEU A 97 20.86 1.81 19.99
N ASP A 98 21.90 1.11 19.53
CA ASP A 98 23.23 1.12 20.13
C ASP A 98 23.86 2.52 20.09
N LEU A 99 23.82 3.19 18.93
CA LEU A 99 24.30 4.56 18.78
C LEU A 99 23.58 5.54 19.71
N LYS A 100 22.30 5.30 20.01
CA LYS A 100 21.53 6.09 20.98
C LYS A 100 22.20 6.08 22.33
N ASP A 101 22.52 4.89 22.78
CA ASP A 101 23.03 4.64 24.12
C ASP A 101 24.48 5.13 24.22
N ARG A 102 25.29 4.89 23.17
CA ARG A 102 26.66 5.42 23.05
C ARG A 102 26.73 6.94 23.02
N ILE A 103 25.83 7.63 22.32
CA ILE A 103 25.79 9.11 22.30
C ILE A 103 25.42 9.65 23.68
N LEU A 104 24.44 9.02 24.36
CA LEU A 104 24.06 9.42 25.73
C LEU A 104 25.19 9.18 26.73
N GLU A 105 25.90 8.06 26.60
CA GLU A 105 27.07 7.75 27.42
C GLU A 105 28.21 8.75 27.15
N ALA A 106 28.56 8.99 25.89
CA ALA A 106 29.57 9.97 25.51
C ALA A 106 29.24 11.35 26.09
N TYR A 107 27.98 11.79 26.00
CA TYR A 107 27.55 13.04 26.62
C TYR A 107 27.76 13.07 28.14
N ARG A 108 27.32 12.02 28.85
CA ARG A 108 27.46 11.94 30.31
C ARG A 108 28.93 11.98 30.71
N THR A 109 29.76 11.20 30.04
CA THR A 109 31.20 11.12 30.27
C THR A 109 31.86 12.47 30.00
N SER A 110 31.62 13.09 28.85
CA SER A 110 32.23 14.38 28.52
C SER A 110 31.76 15.49 29.46
N LYS A 111 30.50 15.48 29.90
CA LYS A 111 30.01 16.42 30.92
C LYS A 111 30.79 16.28 32.23
N ASN A 112 30.98 15.05 32.72
CA ASN A 112 31.74 14.82 33.95
C ASN A 112 33.20 15.23 33.78
N THR A 113 33.85 14.82 32.68
CA THR A 113 35.23 15.18 32.39
C THR A 113 35.42 16.69 32.39
N ILE A 114 34.57 17.46 31.70
CA ILE A 114 34.74 18.92 31.59
C ILE A 114 34.47 19.64 32.91
N GLN A 115 33.65 19.08 33.80
CA GLN A 115 33.50 19.60 35.16
C GLN A 115 34.76 19.43 36.01
N GLU A 116 35.59 18.42 35.71
CA GLU A 116 36.85 18.14 36.40
C GLU A 116 38.04 18.93 35.83
N LEU A 117 37.91 19.53 34.64
CA LEU A 117 38.99 20.29 34.00
C LEU A 117 39.10 21.71 34.56
N GLU A 118 39.97 21.90 35.56
CA GLU A 118 40.18 23.18 36.26
C GLU A 118 40.78 24.31 35.41
N TYR A 119 41.41 23.99 34.27
CA TYR A 119 42.16 24.94 33.45
C TYR A 119 41.40 25.39 32.19
N LEU A 120 40.10 25.09 32.12
CA LEU A 120 39.22 25.60 31.06
C LEU A 120 38.68 26.98 31.40
N GLU A 121 38.48 27.78 30.36
CA GLU A 121 37.82 29.09 30.44
C GLU A 121 36.29 28.91 30.43
N ARG A 122 35.57 29.89 30.98
CA ARG A 122 34.10 29.80 31.12
C ARG A 122 33.38 29.75 29.78
N ASP A 123 33.88 30.48 28.80
CA ASP A 123 33.38 30.51 27.44
C ASP A 123 33.56 29.16 26.74
N GLU A 124 34.70 28.48 26.91
CA GLU A 124 34.95 27.13 26.38
C GLU A 124 33.96 26.10 26.96
N ILE A 125 33.69 26.16 28.27
CA ILE A 125 32.70 25.29 28.93
C ILE A 125 31.28 25.58 28.40
N GLN A 126 30.96 26.86 28.17
CA GLN A 126 29.67 27.28 27.64
C GLN A 126 29.48 26.86 26.18
N GLU A 127 30.51 27.01 25.35
CA GLU A 127 30.54 26.56 23.96
C GLU A 127 30.35 25.04 23.89
N PHE A 128 31.06 24.29 24.73
CA PHE A 128 30.88 22.85 24.86
C PHE A 128 29.45 22.46 25.25
N THR A 129 28.89 23.16 26.23
CA THR A 129 27.51 22.91 26.70
C THR A 129 26.50 23.14 25.58
N LEU A 130 26.69 24.20 24.77
CA LEU A 130 25.83 24.49 23.63
C LEU A 130 25.99 23.44 22.52
N TYR A 131 27.23 23.07 22.19
CA TYR A 131 27.53 22.04 21.20
C TYR A 131 26.87 20.70 21.56
N THR A 132 27.06 20.26 22.81
CA THR A 132 26.50 18.99 23.28
C THR A 132 24.97 19.00 23.33
N ALA A 133 24.36 20.12 23.75
CA ALA A 133 22.90 20.26 23.73
C ALA A 133 22.35 20.15 22.30
N ASN A 134 23.00 20.78 21.32
CA ASN A 134 22.63 20.68 19.91
C ASN A 134 22.80 19.25 19.38
N ALA A 135 23.92 18.58 19.69
CA ALA A 135 24.18 17.21 19.27
C ALA A 135 23.13 16.21 19.83
N ILE A 136 22.68 16.39 21.09
CA ILE A 136 21.59 15.60 21.67
C ILE A 136 20.27 15.85 20.94
N LEU A 137 19.96 17.11 20.66
CA LEU A 137 18.71 17.48 20.00
C LEU A 137 18.67 16.93 18.57
N GLU A 138 19.78 17.01 17.85
CA GLU A 138 19.93 16.43 16.51
C GLU A 138 19.83 14.91 16.54
N SER A 139 20.50 14.25 17.48
CA SER A 139 20.40 12.80 17.70
C SER A 139 18.96 12.39 17.95
N LYS A 140 18.24 13.07 18.85
CA LYS A 140 16.81 12.82 19.11
C LYS A 140 15.96 12.94 17.84
N ASN A 141 16.21 13.94 17.00
CA ASN A 141 15.48 14.12 15.75
C ASN A 141 15.78 13.01 14.75
N LEU A 142 17.03 12.55 14.66
CA LEU A 142 17.44 11.41 13.83
C LEU A 142 16.80 10.10 14.31
N PHE A 143 16.74 9.86 15.63
CA PHE A 143 16.01 8.73 16.21
C PHE A 143 14.54 8.73 15.85
N ARG A 144 13.89 9.90 15.95
CA ARG A 144 12.50 10.06 15.57
C ARG A 144 12.29 9.74 14.09
N GLN A 145 13.16 10.26 13.21
CA GLN A 145 13.12 9.97 11.78
C GLN A 145 13.28 8.47 11.49
N CYS A 146 14.21 7.78 12.17
CA CYS A 146 14.38 6.33 12.02
C CYS A 146 13.10 5.58 12.39
N ASN A 147 12.53 5.90 13.56
CA ASN A 147 11.28 5.31 14.01
C ASN A 147 10.11 5.61 13.05
N ASP A 148 10.04 6.81 12.47
CA ASP A 148 9.03 7.17 11.48
C ASP A 148 9.21 6.39 10.18
N ILE A 149 10.44 6.25 9.66
CA ILE A 149 10.75 5.43 8.47
C ILE A 149 10.34 3.97 8.68
N ILE A 150 10.57 3.44 9.87
CA ILE A 150 10.26 2.06 10.22
C ILE A 150 8.74 1.87 10.37
N LYS A 151 8.04 2.80 11.01
CA LYS A 151 6.60 2.68 11.31
C LYS A 151 5.66 3.19 10.21
N THR A 152 6.16 3.95 9.23
CA THR A 152 5.33 4.48 8.15
C THR A 152 4.68 3.34 7.36
N LYS A 153 3.36 3.39 7.23
CA LYS A 153 2.55 2.44 6.46
C LYS A 153 2.51 2.83 4.98
N SER A 154 3.60 2.61 4.28
CA SER A 154 3.78 2.95 2.87
C SER A 154 4.38 1.78 2.10
N ILE A 155 4.05 1.68 0.82
CA ILE A 155 4.67 0.72 -0.10
C ILE A 155 6.08 1.21 -0.41
N ILE A 156 7.00 0.99 0.52
CA ILE A 156 8.43 1.24 0.37
C ILE A 156 9.09 -0.12 0.44
N LEU A 157 10.00 -0.38 -0.50
CA LEU A 157 10.77 -1.62 -0.50
C LEU A 157 11.54 -1.76 0.82
N PRO A 158 11.56 -2.96 1.44
CA PRO A 158 12.32 -3.21 2.66
C PRO A 158 13.77 -2.74 2.59
N GLU A 159 14.43 -2.98 1.45
CA GLU A 159 15.82 -2.57 1.18
C GLU A 159 15.98 -1.05 1.19
N GLU A 160 15.04 -0.31 0.60
CA GLU A 160 15.05 1.16 0.63
C GLU A 160 14.84 1.71 2.04
N ARG A 161 14.01 1.04 2.85
CA ARG A 161 13.85 1.40 4.27
C ARG A 161 15.18 1.22 5.01
N LEU A 162 15.83 0.07 4.84
CA LEU A 162 17.14 -0.21 5.46
C LEU A 162 18.20 0.79 4.99
N LYS A 163 18.26 1.11 3.70
CA LYS A 163 19.18 2.14 3.18
C LYS A 163 18.98 3.50 3.84
N LYS A 164 17.73 3.91 4.09
CA LYS A 164 17.42 5.15 4.80
C LYS A 164 17.83 5.09 6.27
N VAL A 165 17.60 3.95 6.95
CA VAL A 165 18.04 3.72 8.33
C VAL A 165 19.57 3.77 8.41
N ASN A 166 20.28 3.13 7.48
CA ASN A 166 21.73 3.18 7.42
C ASN A 166 22.25 4.62 7.23
N GLY A 167 21.61 5.42 6.36
CA GLY A 167 21.94 6.84 6.22
C GLY A 167 21.70 7.66 7.50
N ILE A 168 20.80 7.23 8.39
CA ILE A 168 20.64 7.81 9.73
C ILE A 168 21.76 7.35 10.66
N ASN A 169 22.14 6.07 10.62
CA ASN A 169 23.26 5.55 11.41
C ASN A 169 24.55 6.30 11.12
N THR A 170 24.88 6.55 9.84
CA THR A 170 26.06 7.34 9.48
C THR A 170 26.05 8.74 10.09
N LYS A 171 24.89 9.40 10.16
CA LYS A 171 24.78 10.73 10.78
C LYS A 171 24.93 10.67 12.31
N LEU A 172 24.37 9.65 12.94
CA LEU A 172 24.52 9.42 14.37
C LEU A 172 25.99 9.10 14.74
N GLU A 173 26.69 8.32 13.93
CA GLU A 173 28.13 8.08 14.08
C GLU A 173 28.93 9.39 13.97
N GLN A 174 28.64 10.22 12.97
CA GLN A 174 29.29 11.53 12.83
C GLN A 174 29.08 12.43 14.05
N LEU A 175 27.88 12.41 14.65
CA LEU A 175 27.60 13.14 15.89
C LEU A 175 28.38 12.57 17.08
N LEU A 176 28.46 11.25 17.20
CA LEU A 176 29.25 10.59 18.24
C LEU A 176 30.74 10.93 18.12
N ASP A 177 31.30 10.80 16.92
CA ASP A 177 32.71 11.12 16.64
C ASP A 177 33.00 12.60 16.90
N GLY A 178 32.08 13.49 16.55
CA GLY A 178 32.16 14.92 16.85
C GLY A 178 32.21 15.21 18.35
N LEU A 179 31.34 14.57 19.13
CA LEU A 179 31.32 14.69 20.60
C LEU A 179 32.64 14.22 21.23
N ILE A 180 33.13 13.04 20.83
CA ILE A 180 34.39 12.48 21.33
C ILE A 180 35.56 13.40 20.97
N THR A 181 35.62 13.85 19.72
CA THR A 181 36.70 14.73 19.23
C THR A 181 36.72 16.05 19.98
N TYR A 182 35.56 16.67 20.21
CA TYR A 182 35.52 17.95 20.89
C TYR A 182 35.87 17.84 22.38
N ASN A 183 35.42 16.77 23.05
CA ASN A 183 35.84 16.46 24.41
C ASN A 183 37.37 16.29 24.51
N ASN A 184 37.96 15.51 23.60
CA ASN A 184 39.42 15.31 23.56
C ASN A 184 40.18 16.62 23.35
N LYS A 185 39.68 17.51 22.49
CA LYS A 185 40.26 18.85 22.26
C LYS A 185 40.30 19.65 23.57
N LEU A 186 39.22 19.67 24.34
CA LEU A 186 39.15 20.41 25.60
C LEU A 186 40.08 19.81 26.67
N SER A 187 40.14 18.48 26.76
CA SER A 187 41.11 17.80 27.65
C SER A 187 42.55 18.16 27.31
N GLN A 188 42.91 18.23 26.02
CA GLN A 188 44.25 18.64 25.58
C GLN A 188 44.57 20.09 25.93
N ILE A 189 43.61 21.00 25.74
CA ILE A 189 43.76 22.42 26.10
C ILE A 189 44.00 22.57 27.61
N SER A 190 43.19 21.88 28.42
CA SER A 190 43.33 21.90 29.88
C SER A 190 44.70 21.37 30.31
N ALA A 191 45.12 20.20 29.81
CA ALA A 191 46.41 19.60 30.13
C ALA A 191 47.60 20.48 29.72
N PHE A 192 47.52 21.14 28.56
CA PHE A 192 48.55 22.08 28.10
C PHE A 192 48.66 23.30 29.04
N ARG A 193 47.53 23.87 29.46
CA ARG A 193 47.50 25.01 30.38
C ARG A 193 47.97 24.66 31.78
N GLU A 194 47.64 23.46 32.25
CA GLU A 194 48.18 22.89 33.50
C GLU A 194 49.70 22.78 33.45
N ALA A 195 50.24 22.12 32.42
CA ALA A 195 51.68 21.96 32.24
C ALA A 195 52.41 23.31 32.18
N ARG A 196 51.83 24.28 31.45
CA ARG A 196 52.37 25.64 31.37
C ARG A 196 52.40 26.33 32.73
N LYS A 197 51.34 26.24 33.53
CA LYS A 197 51.30 26.81 34.88
C LYS A 197 52.31 26.13 35.81
N SER A 198 52.43 24.81 35.73
CA SER A 198 53.40 24.04 36.51
C SER A 198 54.85 24.48 36.21
N LEU A 199 55.22 24.60 34.93
CA LEU A 199 56.54 25.10 34.52
C LEU A 199 56.82 26.53 35.00
N ILE A 200 55.82 27.42 34.93
CA ILE A 200 55.95 28.79 35.44
C ILE A 200 56.19 28.79 36.95
N ASN A 201 55.51 27.92 37.70
CA ASN A 201 55.69 27.81 39.14
C ASN A 201 57.05 27.20 39.52
N MET A 202 57.56 26.25 38.73
CA MET A 202 58.91 25.71 38.93
C MET A 202 60.02 26.75 38.72
N ASN A 203 59.88 27.64 37.74
CA ASN A 203 60.86 28.71 37.47
C ASN A 203 60.82 29.88 38.46
N LYS A 204 59.83 29.94 39.36
CA LYS A 204 59.70 30.99 40.38
C LYS A 204 60.33 30.62 41.72
N ASN A 205 60.68 29.34 41.90
CA ASN A 205 61.41 28.81 43.06
C ASN A 205 62.86 28.53 42.68
#